data_AF-A0A8B8NL38-F1
#
_entry.id   AF-A0A8B8NL38-F1
#
_cell.length_a   1.000
_cell.length_b   1.000
_cell.length_c   1.000
_cell.angle_alpha   90.00
_cell.angle_beta   90.00
_cell.angle_gamma   90.00
#
_symmetry.space_group_name_H-M   'P 1'
#
loop_
_entity.id
_entity.type
_entity.pdbx_description
1 polymer ?
#
loop_
_entity_poly.entity_id
_entity_poly.type
_entity_poly.pdbx_seq_one_letter_code
_entity_poly.pdbx_strand_id
1 'polypeptide(L)'
;MRMNSDSEFNRKRKNNQLASRRFPDLDGENEPDHHHLALSLSICPAPQDPRQSELLSAKSLSSQPRKLVVPPRRRRAAPRGRGGRHPPPPDGGGDGGECIPAPFPWATTRRATVQSMGHLLANRIESIAGVVQCRRCERVFEIEYDLRQKFLEVGAFIVENKGIMHDRAPEEWTSPVLPRCGSCGQENAARPVIVGRDGINWLFLLLGQMLGCCTLEQLKYFCEHTGNHRTGAKDRLLYYTYLGLCKQLDPTGPFDP
;
A
#
# COMPACT_ATOMS: atom_id res chain seq x y z
N MET A 1 49.83 29.97 34.24
CA MET A 1 49.12 28.77 34.75
C MET A 1 48.64 27.99 33.53
N ARG A 2 49.43 27.00 33.07
CA ARG A 2 49.19 25.54 33.16
C ARG A 2 47.88 25.12 32.46
N MET A 3 47.98 24.65 31.21
CA MET A 3 48.06 23.23 30.76
C MET A 3 46.71 22.50 30.94
N ASN A 4 45.98 22.14 29.87
CA ASN A 4 46.14 21.04 28.89
C ASN A 4 45.33 19.78 29.26
N SER A 5 44.77 19.15 28.22
CA SER A 5 44.64 17.70 28.01
C SER A 5 43.28 17.02 28.20
N ASP A 6 42.81 16.50 27.05
CA ASP A 6 41.99 15.32 26.85
C ASP A 6 42.35 14.16 27.79
N SER A 7 41.35 13.41 28.26
CA SER A 7 41.29 11.94 28.31
C SER A 7 40.23 11.46 29.29
N GLU A 8 39.22 10.72 28.81
CA GLU A 8 38.85 9.45 29.45
C GLU A 8 38.06 8.56 28.46
N PHE A 9 38.86 7.74 27.80
CA PHE A 9 38.48 6.61 26.99
C PHE A 9 38.02 5.47 27.92
N ASN A 10 36.84 4.90 27.64
CA ASN A 10 36.62 3.45 27.65
C ASN A 10 36.75 2.70 29.00
N ARG A 11 35.65 2.57 29.77
CA ARG A 11 35.50 1.54 30.82
C ARG A 11 34.03 1.16 31.04
N LYS A 12 33.57 0.09 30.37
CA LYS A 12 32.76 -1.00 30.95
C LYS A 12 32.31 -1.99 29.86
N ARG A 13 33.26 -2.82 29.42
CA ARG A 13 32.99 -4.20 28.97
C ARG A 13 33.71 -5.13 29.96
N LYS A 14 33.05 -6.26 30.25
CA LYS A 14 33.51 -7.48 30.98
C LYS A 14 33.19 -7.55 32.48
N ASN A 15 32.14 -8.31 32.79
CA ASN A 15 32.12 -9.57 33.55
C ASN A 15 30.64 -9.85 33.86
N ASN A 16 30.07 -11.03 33.61
CA ASN A 16 30.42 -12.24 34.34
C ASN A 16 29.87 -13.47 33.61
N GLN A 17 30.74 -14.36 33.16
CA GLN A 17 30.41 -15.78 32.94
C GLN A 17 30.72 -16.53 34.24
N LEU A 18 29.80 -17.41 34.64
CA LEU A 18 29.96 -18.71 35.30
C LEU A 18 28.94 -18.89 36.44
N ALA A 19 27.95 -19.75 36.18
CA ALA A 19 27.45 -20.68 37.19
C ALA A 19 26.89 -21.90 36.45
N SER A 20 27.80 -22.83 36.15
CA SER A 20 27.51 -24.21 35.82
C SER A 20 26.99 -24.90 37.08
N ARG A 21 25.81 -25.53 36.99
CA ARG A 21 25.37 -26.59 37.92
C ARG A 21 24.70 -27.70 37.10
N ARG A 22 25.25 -28.91 37.25
CA ARG A 22 24.81 -30.17 36.65
C ARG A 22 23.78 -30.88 37.55
N PHE A 23 23.09 -31.83 36.89
CA PHE A 23 22.48 -33.10 37.36
C PHE A 23 21.01 -33.09 37.81
N PRO A 24 20.28 -34.23 37.71
CA PRO A 24 20.51 -35.48 36.93
C PRO A 24 19.29 -35.96 36.11
N ASP A 25 19.54 -37.03 35.34
CA ASP A 25 18.63 -37.88 34.58
C ASP A 25 17.40 -38.39 35.36
N LEU A 26 16.27 -38.52 34.66
CA LEU A 26 15.21 -39.48 34.96
C LEU A 26 14.65 -40.03 33.65
N ASP A 27 14.90 -41.32 33.44
CA ASP A 27 14.27 -42.18 32.45
C ASP A 27 12.76 -42.31 32.71
N GLY A 28 11.99 -42.53 31.64
CA GLY A 28 10.54 -42.76 31.74
C GLY A 28 9.91 -42.95 30.37
N GLU A 29 10.04 -44.16 29.84
CA GLU A 29 9.41 -44.68 28.63
C GLU A 29 7.87 -44.62 28.72
N ASN A 30 7.20 -44.15 27.66
CA ASN A 30 5.92 -44.72 27.22
C ASN A 30 5.56 -44.26 25.78
N GLU A 31 5.75 -45.17 24.83
CA GLU A 31 4.99 -45.28 23.57
C GLU A 31 3.63 -45.92 23.90
N PRO A 32 2.53 -45.66 23.16
CA PRO A 32 2.34 -46.48 21.95
C PRO A 32 1.53 -45.87 20.78
N ASP A 33 1.88 -46.38 19.60
CA ASP A 33 1.03 -46.90 18.52
C ASP A 33 0.36 -45.94 17.53
N HIS A 34 1.06 -45.81 16.40
CA HIS A 34 0.58 -45.91 15.02
C HIS A 34 -0.89 -46.28 14.77
N HIS A 35 -1.65 -45.32 14.24
CA HIS A 35 -2.72 -45.61 13.29
C HIS A 35 -2.57 -44.76 12.03
N HIS A 36 -2.06 -45.43 11.00
CA HIS A 36 -2.25 -45.09 9.59
C HIS A 36 -3.74 -45.01 9.26
N LEU A 37 -4.20 -43.86 8.77
CA LEU A 37 -5.28 -43.78 7.80
C LEU A 37 -4.91 -42.75 6.73
N ALA A 38 -4.31 -43.26 5.67
CA ALA A 38 -4.30 -42.63 4.37
C ALA A 38 -5.65 -42.89 3.71
N LEU A 39 -6.34 -41.86 3.21
CA LEU A 39 -7.27 -42.01 2.10
C LEU A 39 -7.61 -40.67 1.44
N SER A 40 -7.23 -40.64 0.15
CA SER A 40 -7.82 -39.92 -0.98
C SER A 40 -7.69 -38.41 -1.10
N LEU A 41 -6.69 -38.05 -1.92
CA LEU A 41 -6.73 -37.00 -2.93
C LEU A 41 -8.05 -37.06 -3.74
N SER A 42 -8.85 -36.00 -3.67
CA SER A 42 -9.81 -35.67 -4.73
C SER A 42 -9.31 -34.42 -5.45
N ILE A 43 -8.77 -34.68 -6.63
CA ILE A 43 -8.40 -33.72 -7.65
C ILE A 43 -9.71 -33.16 -8.24
N CYS A 44 -9.95 -31.87 -8.09
CA CYS A 44 -10.92 -31.16 -8.93
C CYS A 44 -10.14 -30.39 -10.01
N PRO A 45 -10.45 -30.58 -11.30
CA PRO A 45 -9.73 -29.95 -12.40
C PRO A 45 -10.01 -28.45 -12.47
N ALA A 46 -8.97 -27.69 -12.82
CA ALA A 46 -9.01 -26.27 -13.11
C ALA A 46 -9.97 -25.97 -14.30
N PRO A 47 -10.72 -24.86 -14.27
CA PRO A 47 -11.40 -24.36 -15.45
C PRO A 47 -10.37 -23.83 -16.45
N GLN A 48 -10.42 -24.36 -17.68
CA GLN A 48 -9.61 -23.92 -18.80
C GLN A 48 -10.03 -22.52 -19.26
N ASP A 49 -9.03 -21.68 -19.47
CA ASP A 49 -9.11 -20.33 -20.03
C ASP A 49 -9.21 -20.41 -21.57
N PRO A 50 -10.29 -19.94 -22.21
CA PRO A 50 -10.35 -19.86 -23.66
C PRO A 50 -10.34 -18.39 -24.08
N ARG A 51 -9.18 -17.87 -24.52
CA ARG A 51 -9.05 -16.78 -25.52
C ARG A 51 -7.58 -16.38 -25.74
N GLN A 52 -6.85 -17.21 -26.46
CA GLN A 52 -5.76 -16.75 -27.33
C GLN A 52 -5.85 -17.44 -28.68
N SER A 53 -6.56 -16.81 -29.60
CA SER A 53 -6.41 -17.00 -31.04
C SER A 53 -7.19 -15.87 -31.70
N GLU A 54 -6.48 -14.92 -32.32
CA GLU A 54 -6.88 -14.11 -33.48
C GLU A 54 -5.89 -12.95 -33.59
N LEU A 55 -4.71 -13.26 -34.15
CA LEU A 55 -3.85 -12.29 -34.78
C LEU A 55 -3.51 -12.84 -36.15
N LEU A 56 -3.64 -11.99 -37.16
CA LEU A 56 -3.08 -12.04 -38.52
C LEU A 56 -4.04 -12.40 -39.68
N SER A 57 -4.72 -11.37 -40.21
CA SER A 57 -4.85 -11.08 -41.66
C SER A 57 -5.67 -9.79 -41.83
N ALA A 58 -5.36 -8.80 -42.67
CA ALA A 58 -4.36 -8.66 -43.70
C ALA A 58 -4.07 -7.16 -43.91
N LYS A 59 -2.89 -6.85 -44.45
CA LYS A 59 -2.53 -5.54 -45.03
C LYS A 59 -3.01 -5.51 -46.50
N SER A 60 -3.51 -4.37 -46.98
CA SER A 60 -2.90 -3.57 -48.06
C SER A 60 -3.90 -2.68 -48.85
N LEU A 61 -3.69 -1.36 -48.74
CA LEU A 61 -3.70 -0.27 -49.75
C LEU A 61 -4.70 -0.24 -50.93
N SER A 62 -5.45 0.87 -51.07
CA SER A 62 -5.52 1.68 -52.31
C SER A 62 -6.19 3.07 -52.14
N SER A 63 -5.38 4.11 -52.37
CA SER A 63 -5.54 5.32 -53.23
C SER A 63 -6.88 6.11 -53.39
N GLN A 64 -6.83 7.38 -52.91
CA GLN A 64 -7.41 8.71 -53.29
C GLN A 64 -8.21 8.92 -54.63
N PRO A 65 -9.02 10.01 -54.85
CA PRO A 65 -8.72 11.42 -54.47
C PRO A 65 -9.87 12.40 -54.10
N ARG A 66 -9.41 13.62 -53.80
CA ARG A 66 -9.99 14.87 -53.27
C ARG A 66 -11.15 15.49 -54.07
N LYS A 67 -12.02 16.25 -53.38
CA LYS A 67 -12.69 17.44 -53.96
C LYS A 67 -12.58 18.65 -53.02
N LEU A 68 -12.08 19.73 -53.60
CA LEU A 68 -11.97 21.09 -53.08
C LEU A 68 -13.27 21.84 -53.37
N VAL A 69 -13.84 22.56 -52.40
CA VAL A 69 -14.76 23.68 -52.65
C VAL A 69 -14.52 24.77 -51.60
N VAL A 70 -14.30 26.01 -52.07
CA VAL A 70 -14.18 27.27 -51.30
C VAL A 70 -15.30 28.23 -51.82
N PRO A 71 -15.58 29.41 -51.22
CA PRO A 71 -16.84 29.77 -50.57
C PRO A 71 -17.62 30.88 -51.32
N PRO A 72 -18.66 31.49 -50.70
CA PRO A 72 -18.81 32.94 -50.86
C PRO A 72 -19.05 33.72 -49.55
N ARG A 73 -18.95 35.04 -49.72
CA ARG A 73 -18.56 36.10 -48.78
C ARG A 73 -19.70 36.71 -47.95
N ARG A 74 -19.33 37.11 -46.73
CA ARG A 74 -19.60 38.35 -45.96
C ARG A 74 -20.95 39.08 -46.15
N ARG A 75 -21.65 39.29 -45.02
CA ARG A 75 -22.24 40.60 -44.67
C ARG A 75 -21.83 41.01 -43.24
N ARG A 76 -21.48 42.29 -43.08
CA ARG A 76 -21.10 42.97 -41.83
C ARG A 76 -22.34 43.69 -41.25
N ALA A 77 -22.46 43.76 -39.91
CA ALA A 77 -22.55 45.02 -39.13
C ALA A 77 -22.89 44.71 -37.64
N ALA A 78 -22.36 45.55 -36.75
CA ALA A 78 -22.29 45.44 -35.28
C ALA A 78 -23.49 46.12 -34.57
N PRO A 79 -23.37 46.64 -33.32
CA PRO A 79 -23.11 46.04 -31.99
C PRO A 79 -24.27 46.31 -31.00
N ARG A 80 -24.31 45.66 -29.80
CA ARG A 80 -24.74 46.20 -28.48
C ARG A 80 -25.14 45.08 -27.48
N GLY A 81 -24.86 45.31 -26.19
CA GLY A 81 -25.52 44.67 -25.04
C GLY A 81 -24.59 43.72 -24.27
N ARG A 82 -23.88 44.19 -23.23
CA ARG A 82 -24.27 44.20 -21.79
C ARG A 82 -24.38 42.80 -21.19
N GLY A 83 -23.62 42.60 -20.12
CA GLY A 83 -23.33 41.31 -19.50
C GLY A 83 -24.56 40.58 -18.97
N GLY A 84 -24.56 39.28 -19.16
CA GLY A 84 -25.34 38.31 -18.42
C GLY A 84 -24.38 37.42 -17.66
N ARG A 85 -24.50 37.41 -16.32
CA ARG A 85 -23.82 36.46 -15.45
C ARG A 85 -24.29 35.06 -15.85
N HIS A 86 -23.38 34.22 -16.33
CA HIS A 86 -23.65 32.78 -16.33
C HIS A 86 -23.74 32.34 -14.87
N PRO A 87 -24.82 31.64 -14.44
CA PRO A 87 -24.79 30.95 -13.18
C PRO A 87 -23.65 29.91 -13.22
N PRO A 88 -22.91 29.72 -12.12
CA PRO A 88 -21.98 28.59 -12.05
C PRO A 88 -22.77 27.30 -12.32
N PRO A 89 -22.20 26.33 -13.06
CA PRO A 89 -22.81 25.03 -13.18
C PRO A 89 -23.05 24.46 -11.77
N PRO A 90 -24.14 23.71 -11.55
CA PRO A 90 -24.44 23.13 -10.25
C PRO A 90 -23.24 22.29 -9.80
N ASP A 91 -22.64 22.74 -8.70
CA ASP A 91 -21.76 21.95 -7.86
C ASP A 91 -22.62 20.82 -7.24
N GLY A 92 -22.12 19.59 -7.23
CA GLY A 92 -22.82 18.46 -6.61
C GLY A 92 -23.16 17.27 -7.51
N GLY A 93 -22.43 17.07 -8.61
CA GLY A 93 -22.35 15.76 -9.23
C GLY A 93 -21.39 14.88 -8.44
N GLY A 94 -21.83 14.35 -7.29
CA GLY A 94 -21.14 13.25 -6.63
C GLY A 94 -20.95 12.15 -7.66
N ASP A 95 -19.69 11.90 -8.04
CA ASP A 95 -19.33 10.85 -8.97
C ASP A 95 -20.03 9.58 -8.53
N GLY A 96 -20.94 9.11 -9.39
CA GLY A 96 -21.80 7.97 -9.13
C GLY A 96 -20.91 6.78 -8.90
N GLY A 97 -20.65 6.49 -7.62
CA GLY A 97 -19.61 5.59 -7.15
C GLY A 97 -19.62 4.28 -7.91
N GLU A 98 -18.74 4.17 -8.89
CA GLU A 98 -18.57 2.94 -9.63
C GLU A 98 -17.98 1.91 -8.68
N CYS A 99 -18.83 0.96 -8.31
CA CYS A 99 -18.53 -0.14 -7.41
C CYS A 99 -17.49 -1.03 -8.10
N ILE A 100 -16.25 -1.03 -7.60
CA ILE A 100 -15.21 -1.94 -8.07
C ILE A 100 -15.31 -3.26 -7.28
N PRO A 101 -14.94 -4.41 -7.89
CA PRO A 101 -14.70 -5.61 -7.10
C PRO A 101 -13.67 -5.33 -6.01
N ALA A 102 -13.95 -5.72 -4.78
CA ALA A 102 -13.01 -5.53 -3.68
C ALA A 102 -11.73 -6.34 -3.97
N PRO A 103 -10.55 -5.71 -4.10
CA PRO A 103 -9.34 -6.40 -4.49
C PRO A 103 -8.79 -7.34 -3.41
N PHE A 104 -9.22 -7.16 -2.16
CA PHE A 104 -8.83 -7.96 -0.99
C PHE A 104 -10.01 -8.11 -0.02
N PRO A 105 -10.03 -9.14 0.84
CA PRO A 105 -11.08 -9.32 1.85
C PRO A 105 -11.23 -8.15 2.84
N TRP A 106 -10.14 -7.41 3.07
CA TRP A 106 -10.11 -6.21 3.92
C TRP A 106 -10.36 -4.90 3.16
N ALA A 107 -10.56 -4.96 1.85
CA ALA A 107 -10.95 -3.82 1.04
C ALA A 107 -12.47 -3.73 0.92
N THR A 108 -12.96 -2.55 0.52
CA THR A 108 -14.37 -2.36 0.17
C THR A 108 -14.54 -2.35 -1.34
N THR A 109 -15.78 -2.26 -1.80
CA THR A 109 -16.08 -2.03 -3.22
C THR A 109 -15.90 -0.58 -3.68
N ARG A 110 -15.50 0.31 -2.75
CA ARG A 110 -15.09 1.68 -3.08
C ARG A 110 -13.58 1.72 -3.29
N ARG A 111 -13.16 2.46 -4.31
CA ARG A 111 -11.75 2.68 -4.64
C ARG A 111 -11.00 3.23 -3.42
N ALA A 112 -9.76 2.77 -3.23
CA ALA A 112 -8.86 3.24 -2.17
C ALA A 112 -9.45 3.24 -0.75
N THR A 113 -10.44 2.36 -0.50
CA THR A 113 -11.16 2.31 0.78
C THR A 113 -11.04 0.92 1.39
N VAL A 114 -10.56 0.86 2.64
CA VAL A 114 -10.44 -0.36 3.45
C VAL A 114 -11.55 -0.43 4.50
N GLN A 115 -11.82 -1.64 4.98
CA GLN A 115 -12.78 -1.87 6.07
C GLN A 115 -12.22 -1.33 7.40
N SER A 116 -13.12 -0.98 8.33
CA SER A 116 -12.73 -0.54 9.67
C SER A 116 -12.14 -1.68 10.50
N MET A 117 -11.33 -1.35 11.50
CA MET A 117 -10.75 -2.30 12.45
C MET A 117 -11.83 -3.17 13.10
N GLY A 118 -12.93 -2.55 13.57
CA GLY A 118 -14.05 -3.28 14.16
C GLY A 118 -14.68 -4.29 13.21
N HIS A 119 -14.85 -3.93 11.93
CA HIS A 119 -15.38 -4.85 10.91
C HIS A 119 -14.43 -6.01 10.65
N LEU A 120 -13.13 -5.74 10.47
CA LEU A 120 -12.12 -6.77 10.19
C LEU A 120 -12.09 -7.82 11.31
N LEU A 121 -12.07 -7.37 12.56
CA LEU A 121 -12.03 -8.24 13.74
C LEU A 121 -13.33 -9.04 13.92
N ALA A 122 -14.49 -8.42 13.69
CA ALA A 122 -15.78 -9.12 13.74
C ALA A 122 -15.87 -10.26 12.71
N ASN A 123 -15.16 -10.12 11.59
CA ASN A 123 -15.05 -11.12 10.52
C ASN A 123 -13.81 -12.04 10.68
N ARG A 124 -13.13 -12.02 11.83
CA ARG A 124 -11.94 -12.83 12.13
C ARG A 124 -10.76 -12.60 11.17
N ILE A 125 -10.66 -11.40 10.61
CA ILE A 125 -9.49 -10.97 9.85
C ILE A 125 -8.52 -10.33 10.83
N GLU A 126 -7.58 -11.12 11.32
CA GLU A 126 -6.59 -10.72 12.34
C GLU A 126 -5.18 -10.58 11.76
N SER A 127 -4.90 -11.19 10.60
CA SER A 127 -3.67 -11.00 9.84
C SER A 127 -3.94 -10.44 8.45
N ILE A 128 -3.01 -9.60 7.98
CA ILE A 128 -3.05 -9.01 6.64
C ILE A 128 -1.83 -9.47 5.86
N ALA A 129 -2.08 -10.25 4.81
CA ALA A 129 -1.06 -10.78 3.92
C ALA A 129 -0.72 -9.81 2.79
N GLY A 130 0.50 -9.90 2.29
CA GLY A 130 0.93 -9.18 1.10
C GLY A 130 2.19 -9.76 0.46
N VAL A 131 2.25 -9.61 -0.87
CA VAL A 131 3.33 -10.14 -1.69
C VAL A 131 4.50 -9.15 -1.74
N VAL A 132 5.70 -9.67 -1.49
CA VAL A 132 6.96 -8.94 -1.55
C VAL A 132 7.94 -9.61 -2.51
N GLN A 133 8.83 -8.82 -3.10
CA GLN A 133 9.93 -9.29 -3.93
C GLN A 133 11.26 -8.82 -3.34
N CYS A 134 12.19 -9.74 -3.16
CA CYS A 134 13.55 -9.38 -2.75
C CYS A 134 14.29 -8.65 -3.87
N ARG A 135 14.84 -7.46 -3.61
CA ARG A 135 15.66 -6.73 -4.60
C ARG A 135 17.04 -7.34 -4.84
N ARG A 136 17.46 -8.34 -4.04
CA ARG A 136 18.79 -8.97 -4.14
C ARG A 136 18.77 -10.32 -4.85
N CYS A 137 17.84 -11.20 -4.47
CA CYS A 137 17.72 -12.55 -5.06
C CYS A 137 16.47 -12.72 -5.91
N GLU A 138 15.68 -11.65 -6.10
CA GLU A 138 14.50 -11.57 -6.99
C GLU A 138 13.33 -12.49 -6.64
N ARG A 139 13.47 -13.36 -5.64
CA ARG A 139 12.40 -14.23 -5.17
C ARG A 139 11.20 -13.42 -4.67
N VAL A 140 10.03 -13.87 -5.09
CA VAL A 140 8.72 -13.37 -4.69
C VAL A 140 8.17 -14.31 -3.63
N PHE A 141 7.65 -13.76 -2.54
CA PHE A 141 7.06 -14.51 -1.44
C PHE A 141 6.03 -13.65 -0.72
N GLU A 142 5.18 -14.28 0.08
CA GLU A 142 4.17 -13.61 0.90
C GLU A 142 4.68 -13.44 2.33
N ILE A 143 4.30 -12.32 2.95
CA ILE A 143 4.47 -12.08 4.39
C ILE A 143 3.15 -11.58 4.97
N GLU A 144 2.98 -11.74 6.27
CA GLU A 144 1.79 -11.33 7.00
C GLU A 144 2.13 -10.41 8.17
N TYR A 145 1.19 -9.54 8.50
CA TYR A 145 1.24 -8.69 9.68
C TYR A 145 0.04 -8.93 10.58
N ASP A 146 0.28 -8.99 11.89
CA ASP A 146 -0.80 -8.89 12.88
C ASP A 146 -1.44 -7.50 12.79
N LEU A 147 -2.75 -7.48 12.54
CA LEU A 147 -3.52 -6.27 12.28
C LEU A 147 -3.49 -5.32 13.48
N ARG A 148 -3.72 -5.83 14.69
CA ARG A 148 -3.83 -4.99 15.90
C ARG A 148 -2.47 -4.43 16.29
N GLN A 149 -1.47 -5.29 16.37
CA GLN A 149 -0.13 -4.93 16.78
C GLN A 149 0.45 -3.87 15.84
N LYS A 150 0.41 -4.12 14.52
CA LYS A 150 0.97 -3.18 13.55
C LYS A 150 0.19 -1.88 13.47
N PHE A 151 -1.13 -1.92 13.61
CA PHE A 151 -1.90 -0.68 13.64
C PHE A 151 -1.58 0.16 14.89
N LEU A 152 -1.39 -0.46 16.05
CA LEU A 152 -0.97 0.24 17.26
C LEU A 152 0.41 0.88 17.10
N GLU A 153 1.38 0.20 16.47
CA GLU A 153 2.71 0.76 16.17
C GLU A 153 2.58 2.04 15.30
N VAL A 154 1.81 1.96 14.20
CA VAL A 154 1.61 3.10 13.29
C VAL A 154 0.84 4.24 13.97
N GLY A 155 -0.22 3.91 14.69
CA GLY A 155 -1.08 4.89 15.37
C GLY A 155 -0.32 5.65 16.47
N ALA A 156 0.48 4.94 17.28
CA ALA A 156 1.32 5.56 18.31
C ALA A 156 2.33 6.53 17.68
N PHE A 157 3.01 6.11 16.61
CA PHE A 157 3.96 6.97 15.90
C PHE A 157 3.29 8.25 15.37
N ILE A 158 2.09 8.15 14.81
CA ILE A 158 1.33 9.33 14.35
C ILE A 158 1.02 10.25 15.53
N VAL A 159 0.46 9.73 16.62
CA VAL A 159 0.06 10.55 17.78
C VAL A 159 1.26 11.32 18.34
N GLU A 160 2.43 10.68 18.42
CA GLU A 160 3.65 11.28 18.96
C GLU A 160 4.26 12.33 18.02
N ASN A 161 4.16 12.15 16.71
CA ASN A 161 4.92 12.95 15.74
C ASN A 161 4.07 13.91 14.88
N LYS A 162 2.74 13.77 14.86
CA LYS A 162 1.85 14.57 13.98
C LYS A 162 2.06 16.07 14.13
N GLY A 163 2.28 16.56 15.36
CA GLY A 163 2.48 17.98 15.64
C GLY A 163 3.72 18.61 14.99
N ILE A 164 4.74 17.80 14.67
CA ILE A 164 6.01 18.26 14.09
C ILE A 164 6.16 17.89 12.59
N MET A 165 5.26 17.08 12.05
CA MET A 165 5.29 16.66 10.64
C MET A 165 4.92 17.78 9.66
N HIS A 166 4.17 18.80 10.09
CA HIS A 166 3.77 19.94 9.26
C HIS A 166 3.21 19.54 7.87
N ASP A 167 2.27 18.61 7.86
CA ASP A 167 1.63 18.04 6.66
C ASP A 167 2.60 17.32 5.69
N ARG A 168 3.75 16.88 6.18
CA ARG A 168 4.76 16.15 5.40
C ARG A 168 5.13 14.85 6.09
N ALA A 169 5.27 13.80 5.28
CA ALA A 169 5.73 12.52 5.77
C ALA A 169 7.19 12.66 6.25
N PRO A 170 7.54 12.10 7.42
CA PRO A 170 8.90 12.10 7.91
C PRO A 170 9.78 11.17 7.05
N GLU A 171 11.10 11.27 7.24
CA GLU A 171 12.08 10.57 6.40
C GLU A 171 11.86 9.05 6.40
N GLU A 172 11.55 8.49 7.56
CA GLU A 172 11.28 7.06 7.79
C GLU A 172 10.14 6.52 6.93
N TRP A 173 9.17 7.36 6.58
CA TRP A 173 8.07 6.99 5.69
C TRP A 173 8.44 7.16 4.22
N THR A 174 9.22 8.21 3.89
CA THR A 174 9.65 8.46 2.50
C THR A 174 10.65 7.42 2.00
N SER A 175 11.46 6.87 2.92
CA SER A 175 12.47 5.83 2.69
C SER A 175 12.23 4.66 3.66
N PRO A 176 11.18 3.85 3.44
CA PRO A 176 10.75 2.85 4.40
C PRO A 176 11.76 1.72 4.57
N VAL A 177 11.91 1.26 5.81
CA VAL A 177 12.71 0.06 6.12
C VAL A 177 11.93 -1.16 5.64
N LEU A 178 12.52 -1.87 4.67
CA LEU A 178 11.93 -3.06 4.09
C LEU A 178 12.19 -4.30 4.97
N PRO A 179 11.29 -5.29 4.97
CA PRO A 179 11.51 -6.55 5.64
C PRO A 179 12.77 -7.27 5.13
N ARG A 180 13.34 -8.09 6.03
CA ARG A 180 14.39 -9.05 5.70
C ARG A 180 13.89 -10.08 4.70
N CYS A 181 14.72 -10.44 3.73
CA CYS A 181 14.39 -11.54 2.83
C CYS A 181 14.47 -12.89 3.54
N GLY A 182 13.38 -13.65 3.61
CA GLY A 182 13.38 -15.00 4.20
C GLY A 182 14.22 -16.03 3.43
N SER A 183 14.53 -15.76 2.16
CA SER A 183 15.28 -16.69 1.30
C SER A 183 16.79 -16.50 1.32
N CYS A 184 17.29 -15.27 1.14
CA CYS A 184 18.73 -14.99 1.14
C CYS A 184 19.23 -14.30 2.41
N GLY A 185 18.33 -13.97 3.34
CA GLY A 185 18.66 -13.34 4.62
C GLY A 185 19.06 -11.86 4.53
N GLN A 186 19.00 -11.24 3.35
CA GLN A 186 19.36 -9.84 3.15
C GLN A 186 18.38 -8.92 3.90
N GLU A 187 18.93 -8.06 4.76
CA GLU A 187 18.18 -7.00 5.45
C GLU A 187 17.73 -5.90 4.48
N ASN A 188 16.62 -5.22 4.80
CA ASN A 188 16.11 -4.08 4.04
C ASN A 188 15.98 -4.34 2.52
N ALA A 189 15.43 -5.50 2.14
CA ALA A 189 15.47 -5.96 0.75
C ALA A 189 14.13 -6.40 0.16
N ALA A 190 13.15 -6.79 0.97
CA ALA A 190 11.86 -7.28 0.49
C ALA A 190 10.90 -6.12 0.21
N ARG A 191 10.84 -5.64 -1.04
CA ARG A 191 9.89 -4.57 -1.42
C ARG A 191 8.50 -5.13 -1.69
N PRO A 192 7.42 -4.39 -1.41
CA PRO A 192 6.09 -4.80 -1.83
C PRO A 192 6.00 -4.88 -3.36
N VAL A 193 5.23 -5.85 -3.85
CA VAL A 193 4.84 -5.92 -5.26
C VAL A 193 3.57 -5.07 -5.44
N ILE A 194 3.68 -3.98 -6.18
CA ILE A 194 2.58 -3.04 -6.40
C ILE A 194 2.27 -3.00 -7.90
N VAL A 195 1.08 -3.51 -8.28
CA VAL A 195 0.65 -3.59 -9.68
C VAL A 195 -0.47 -2.58 -9.94
N GLY A 196 -0.23 -1.62 -10.83
CA GLY A 196 -1.23 -0.62 -11.22
C GLY A 196 -1.69 0.29 -10.08
N ARG A 197 -2.87 0.89 -10.24
CA ARG A 197 -3.50 1.81 -9.26
C ARG A 197 -4.69 1.17 -8.53
N ASP A 198 -5.42 0.28 -9.21
CA ASP A 198 -6.68 -0.28 -8.70
C ASP A 198 -6.49 -1.52 -7.80
N GLY A 199 -5.33 -2.18 -7.87
CA GLY A 199 -5.02 -3.42 -7.12
C GLY A 199 -4.08 -3.21 -5.93
N ILE A 200 -3.93 -1.98 -5.43
CA ILE A 200 -2.98 -1.69 -4.35
C ILE A 200 -3.52 -2.23 -3.03
N ASN A 201 -2.71 -3.05 -2.36
CA ASN A 201 -3.00 -3.54 -1.02
C ASN A 201 -2.69 -2.47 0.04
N TRP A 202 -3.56 -1.47 0.13
CA TRP A 202 -3.36 -0.30 0.99
C TRP A 202 -3.15 -0.64 2.45
N LEU A 203 -3.92 -1.58 2.98
CA LEU A 203 -3.83 -1.98 4.39
C LEU A 203 -2.48 -2.65 4.68
N PHE A 204 -2.04 -3.57 3.85
CA PHE A 204 -0.73 -4.20 3.99
C PHE A 204 0.42 -3.17 3.97
N LEU A 205 0.35 -2.22 3.04
CA LEU A 205 1.37 -1.17 2.93
C LEU A 205 1.37 -0.24 4.15
N LEU A 206 0.19 0.07 4.72
CA LEU A 206 0.09 0.85 5.95
C LEU A 206 0.76 0.12 7.12
N LEU A 207 0.36 -1.13 7.37
CA LEU A 207 0.82 -1.92 8.52
C LEU A 207 2.32 -2.23 8.45
N GLY A 208 2.85 -2.41 7.24
CA GLY A 208 4.30 -2.54 7.02
C GLY A 208 5.06 -1.23 7.02
N GLN A 209 4.39 -0.08 7.15
CA GLN A 209 4.96 1.26 6.97
C GLN A 209 5.68 1.43 5.62
N MET A 210 5.18 0.78 4.56
CA MET A 210 5.79 0.72 3.23
C MET A 210 5.10 1.61 2.19
N LEU A 211 4.17 2.49 2.57
CA LEU A 211 3.47 3.39 1.64
C LEU A 211 4.43 4.27 0.83
N GLY A 212 5.63 4.58 1.35
CA GLY A 212 6.68 5.28 0.63
C GLY A 212 7.19 4.56 -0.64
N CYS A 213 6.94 3.25 -0.76
CA CYS A 213 7.21 2.48 -1.97
C CYS A 213 6.27 2.83 -3.14
N CYS A 214 5.12 3.47 -2.87
CA CYS A 214 4.20 3.88 -3.92
C CYS A 214 4.80 4.99 -4.80
N THR A 215 4.38 5.02 -6.06
CA THR A 215 4.67 6.14 -6.95
C THR A 215 3.81 7.35 -6.60
N LEU A 216 4.20 8.54 -7.10
CA LEU A 216 3.40 9.75 -6.92
C LEU A 216 1.98 9.59 -7.48
N GLU A 217 1.84 8.91 -8.61
CA GLU A 217 0.56 8.67 -9.27
C GLU A 217 -0.37 7.78 -8.43
N GLN A 218 0.18 6.74 -7.80
CA GLN A 218 -0.57 5.86 -6.91
C GLN A 218 -1.06 6.60 -5.66
N LEU A 219 -0.22 7.45 -5.07
CA LEU A 219 -0.62 8.28 -3.92
C LEU A 219 -1.68 9.33 -4.31
N LYS A 220 -1.56 9.93 -5.51
CA LYS A 220 -2.61 10.82 -6.05
C LYS A 220 -3.93 10.09 -6.21
N TYR A 221 -3.89 8.87 -6.77
CA TYR A 221 -5.09 8.05 -6.92
C TYR A 221 -5.79 7.80 -5.58
N PHE A 222 -5.05 7.48 -4.51
CA PHE A 222 -5.65 7.35 -3.17
C PHE A 222 -6.33 8.64 -2.72
N CYS A 223 -5.62 9.76 -2.82
CA CYS A 223 -6.08 11.07 -2.36
C CYS A 223 -7.33 11.54 -3.13
N GLU A 224 -7.39 11.29 -4.44
CA GLU A 224 -8.53 11.59 -5.30
C GLU A 224 -9.80 10.83 -4.89
N HIS A 225 -9.67 9.57 -4.46
CA HIS A 225 -10.82 8.71 -4.13
C HIS A 225 -11.22 8.74 -2.66
N THR A 226 -10.46 9.44 -1.82
CA THR A 226 -10.74 9.57 -0.38
C THR A 226 -11.14 10.99 0.02
N GLY A 227 -11.42 11.86 -0.95
CA GLY A 227 -11.85 13.24 -0.71
C GLY A 227 -10.72 14.19 -0.29
N ASN A 228 -9.46 13.75 -0.35
CA ASN A 228 -8.28 14.55 -0.03
C ASN A 228 -7.64 15.11 -1.30
N HIS A 229 -8.41 15.89 -2.07
CA HIS A 229 -7.93 16.47 -3.33
C HIS A 229 -6.84 17.53 -3.08
N ARG A 230 -5.59 17.09 -3.13
CA ARG A 230 -4.41 17.94 -2.96
C ARG A 230 -3.45 17.76 -4.13
N THR A 231 -2.99 18.89 -4.67
CA THR A 231 -1.80 18.91 -5.52
C THR A 231 -0.59 19.05 -4.60
N GLY A 232 0.20 17.99 -4.47
CA GLY A 232 1.30 17.94 -3.51
C GLY A 232 2.56 17.27 -4.07
N ALA A 233 3.69 17.56 -3.42
CA ALA A 233 4.88 16.74 -3.53
C ALA A 233 4.63 15.36 -2.89
N LYS A 234 5.49 14.39 -3.19
CA LYS A 234 5.30 12.98 -2.78
C LYS A 234 5.13 12.82 -1.27
N ASP A 235 5.93 13.53 -0.48
CA ASP A 235 5.93 13.51 0.98
C ASP A 235 4.61 14.02 1.59
N ARG A 236 3.99 15.04 0.99
CA ARG A 236 2.66 15.52 1.42
C ARG A 236 1.57 14.51 1.14
N LEU A 237 1.53 13.95 -0.08
CA LEU A 237 0.54 12.94 -0.44
C LEU A 237 0.71 11.68 0.40
N LEU A 238 1.95 11.31 0.72
CA LEU A 238 2.27 10.19 1.58
C LEU A 238 1.70 10.40 3.00
N TYR A 239 1.91 11.59 3.58
CA TYR A 239 1.33 11.96 4.88
C TYR A 239 -0.19 11.81 4.89
N TYR A 240 -0.88 12.41 3.91
CA TYR A 240 -2.33 12.30 3.80
C TYR A 240 -2.81 10.87 3.58
N THR A 241 -2.03 10.04 2.89
CA THR A 241 -2.36 8.63 2.68
C THR A 241 -2.29 7.84 3.99
N TYR A 242 -1.24 8.06 4.82
CA TYR A 242 -1.14 7.44 6.14
C TYR A 242 -2.32 7.83 7.04
N LEU A 243 -2.60 9.13 7.15
CA LEU A 243 -3.69 9.62 7.99
C LEU A 243 -5.06 9.17 7.49
N GLY A 244 -5.30 9.27 6.18
CA GLY A 244 -6.54 8.82 5.54
C GLY A 244 -6.81 7.32 5.79
N LEU A 245 -5.81 6.46 5.65
CA LEU A 245 -5.96 5.03 5.94
C LEU A 245 -6.18 4.75 7.43
N CYS A 246 -5.47 5.45 8.32
CA CYS A 246 -5.71 5.30 9.76
C CYS A 246 -7.12 5.75 10.16
N LYS A 247 -7.64 6.83 9.55
CA LYS A 247 -9.02 7.28 9.76
C LYS A 247 -10.05 6.28 9.24
N GLN A 248 -9.76 5.56 8.15
CA GLN A 248 -10.65 4.49 7.67
C GLN A 248 -10.68 3.29 8.64
N LEU A 249 -9.52 2.89 9.19
CA LEU A 249 -9.42 1.80 10.15
C LEU A 249 -10.03 2.14 11.52
N ASP A 250 -9.73 3.34 12.03
CA ASP A 250 -10.27 3.87 13.27
C ASP A 250 -10.84 5.28 13.04
N PRO A 251 -12.15 5.38 12.70
CA PRO A 251 -12.81 6.65 12.48
C PRO A 251 -12.86 7.56 13.72
N THR A 252 -12.68 6.99 14.91
CA THR A 252 -12.70 7.74 16.18
C THR A 252 -11.33 8.22 16.62
N GLY A 253 -10.26 7.71 15.99
CA GLY A 253 -8.89 8.06 16.31
C GLY A 253 -8.48 9.47 15.83
N PRO A 254 -7.35 9.99 16.33
CA PRO A 254 -6.86 11.35 16.07
C PRO A 254 -6.19 11.52 14.68
N PHE A 255 -6.71 10.84 13.67
CA PHE A 255 -6.10 10.69 12.34
C PHE A 255 -6.63 11.69 11.30
N ASP A 256 -7.26 12.77 11.73
CA ASP A 256 -7.77 13.77 10.78
C ASP A 256 -6.61 14.42 10.01
N PRO A 257 -6.62 14.37 8.66
CA PRO A 257 -5.53 14.85 7.81
C PRO A 257 -5.33 16.36 7.81
#